data_AF-A0A9D8BJ95-F1
#
_entry.id   AF-A0A9D8BJ95-F1
#
_cell.length_a   1.000
_cell.length_b   1.000
_cell.length_c   1.000
_cell.angle_alpha   90.00
_cell.angle_beta   90.00
_cell.angle_gamma   90.00
#
_symmetry.space_group_name_H-M   'P 1'
#
loop_
_entity.id
_entity.type
_entity.pdbx_description
1 polymer ?
#
loop_
_entity_poly.entity_id
_entity_poly.type
_entity_poly.pdbx_seq_one_letter_code
_entity_poly.pdbx_strand_id
1 'polypeptide(L)'
;MRAVNVVLHPFLFAGITVPEFLHWYFFERPSRIVRSYLAYLRALSDIFAFAFLIRTLLSPWKQITAVYPVKGMNLTAIGESLTLNCLSRTIGMLFRLSAICMGMAVIAILTVFYGAYTLAWLVFPLFFWVALAHISSALF
;
A
#
# COMPACT_ATOMS: atom_id res chain seq x y z
N MET A 1 -55.45 -15.13 -19.15
CA MET A 1 -54.00 -15.27 -19.48
C MET A 1 -53.16 -13.99 -19.31
N ARG A 2 -53.68 -12.84 -18.84
CA ARG A 2 -52.89 -11.59 -18.68
C ARG A 2 -52.11 -11.46 -17.37
N ALA A 3 -52.59 -12.06 -16.27
CA ALA A 3 -51.97 -11.93 -14.94
C ALA A 3 -50.61 -12.64 -14.81
N VAL A 4 -50.40 -13.74 -15.54
CA VAL A 4 -49.16 -14.52 -15.51
C VAL A 4 -47.96 -13.70 -16.03
N ASN A 5 -48.15 -12.88 -17.06
CA ASN A 5 -47.08 -12.04 -17.62
C ASN A 5 -46.66 -10.88 -16.70
N VAL A 6 -47.59 -10.32 -15.92
CA VAL A 6 -47.29 -9.21 -14.99
C VAL A 6 -46.49 -9.69 -13.78
N VAL A 7 -46.74 -10.92 -13.33
CA VAL A 7 -46.01 -11.55 -12.22
C VAL A 7 -44.65 -12.10 -12.69
N LEU A 8 -44.54 -12.62 -13.91
CA LEU A 8 -43.27 -13.10 -14.46
C LEU A 8 -42.22 -11.99 -14.64
N HIS A 9 -42.63 -10.76 -14.96
CA HIS A 9 -41.72 -9.64 -15.21
C HIS A 9 -40.80 -9.27 -14.01
N PRO A 10 -41.32 -9.09 -12.77
CA PRO A 10 -40.48 -8.84 -11.61
C PRO A 10 -39.63 -10.04 -11.21
N PHE A 11 -40.09 -11.28 -11.42
CA PHE A 11 -39.29 -12.48 -11.14
C PHE A 11 -38.15 -12.70 -12.15
N LEU A 12 -38.37 -12.39 -13.44
CA LEU A 12 -37.30 -12.37 -14.45
C LEU A 12 -36.29 -11.25 -14.16
N PHE A 13 -36.78 -10.08 -13.75
CA PHE A 13 -35.92 -8.96 -13.35
C PHE A 13 -35.07 -9.32 -12.13
N ALA A 14 -35.67 -9.90 -11.08
CA ALA A 14 -34.95 -10.38 -9.90
C ALA A 14 -33.97 -11.53 -10.23
N GLY A 15 -34.37 -12.46 -11.11
CA GLY A 15 -33.53 -13.58 -11.55
C GLY A 15 -32.28 -13.16 -12.34
N ILE A 16 -32.32 -12.03 -13.05
CA ILE A 16 -31.17 -11.49 -13.79
C ILE A 16 -30.33 -10.58 -12.89
N THR A 17 -30.97 -9.73 -12.08
CA THR A 17 -30.28 -8.70 -11.28
C THR A 17 -29.57 -9.25 -10.04
N VAL A 18 -30.10 -10.28 -9.39
CA VAL A 18 -29.48 -10.84 -8.16
C VAL A 18 -28.14 -11.53 -8.47
N PRO A 19 -28.01 -12.40 -9.49
CA PRO A 19 -26.72 -13.00 -9.85
C PRO A 19 -25.71 -11.96 -10.32
N GLU A 20 -26.16 -10.97 -11.09
CA GLU A 20 -25.30 -9.88 -11.56
C GLU A 20 -24.80 -9.02 -10.40
N PHE A 21 -25.67 -8.72 -9.43
CA PHE A 21 -25.30 -8.05 -8.20
C PHE A 21 -24.29 -8.84 -7.37
N LEU A 22 -24.52 -10.15 -7.17
CA LEU A 22 -23.58 -11.01 -6.43
C LEU A 22 -22.22 -11.08 -7.13
N HIS A 23 -22.21 -11.22 -8.45
CA HIS A 23 -20.99 -11.23 -9.24
C HIS A 23 -20.23 -9.89 -9.11
N TRP A 24 -20.94 -8.77 -9.24
CA TRP A 24 -20.37 -7.44 -9.08
C TRP A 24 -19.82 -7.20 -7.67
N TYR A 25 -20.57 -7.64 -6.65
CA TYR A 25 -20.28 -7.39 -5.25
C TYR A 25 -19.08 -8.21 -4.74
N PHE A 26 -19.01 -9.50 -5.11
CA PHE A 26 -17.97 -10.41 -4.63
C PHE A 26 -16.73 -10.47 -5.52
N PHE A 27 -16.86 -10.25 -6.84
CA PHE A 27 -15.76 -10.46 -7.77
C PHE A 27 -15.32 -9.15 -8.44
N GLU A 28 -16.23 -8.41 -9.05
CA GLU A 28 -15.84 -7.28 -9.88
C GLU A 28 -15.29 -6.11 -9.03
N ARG A 29 -16.02 -5.70 -7.99
CA ARG A 29 -15.58 -4.59 -7.15
C ARG A 29 -14.36 -4.93 -6.30
N PRO A 30 -14.31 -6.05 -5.55
CA PRO A 30 -13.14 -6.39 -4.75
C PRO A 30 -11.87 -6.53 -5.59
N SER A 31 -11.97 -7.14 -6.78
CA SER A 31 -10.80 -7.24 -7.68
C SER A 31 -10.29 -5.88 -8.15
N ARG A 32 -11.17 -4.91 -8.41
CA ARG A 32 -10.76 -3.52 -8.72
C ARG A 32 -10.07 -2.84 -7.54
N ILE A 33 -10.57 -3.06 -6.32
CA ILE A 33 -9.95 -2.51 -5.09
C ILE A 33 -8.52 -3.03 -4.93
N VAL A 34 -8.34 -4.35 -5.07
CA VAL A 34 -7.01 -4.99 -4.97
C VAL A 34 -6.09 -4.51 -6.08
N ARG A 35 -6.57 -4.40 -7.32
CA ARG A 35 -5.76 -3.88 -8.44
C ARG A 35 -5.31 -2.43 -8.19
N SER A 36 -6.20 -1.59 -7.68
CA SER A 36 -5.87 -0.21 -7.31
C SER A 36 -4.81 -0.18 -6.21
N TYR A 37 -4.99 -0.96 -5.14
CA TYR A 37 -4.00 -1.10 -4.06
C TYR A 37 -2.62 -1.50 -4.59
N LEU A 38 -2.54 -2.50 -5.46
CA LEU A 38 -1.28 -2.94 -6.07
C LEU A 38 -0.63 -1.85 -6.94
N ALA A 39 -1.42 -1.06 -7.66
CA ALA A 39 -0.91 0.06 -8.44
C ALA A 39 -0.29 1.14 -7.53
N TYR A 40 -0.95 1.48 -6.42
CA TYR A 40 -0.40 2.42 -5.43
C TYR A 40 0.84 1.87 -4.73
N LEU A 41 0.86 0.59 -4.35
CA LEU A 41 2.04 -0.06 -3.77
C LEU A 41 3.23 0.01 -4.72
N ARG A 42 3.02 -0.27 -6.00
CA ARG A 42 4.06 -0.19 -7.02
C ARG A 42 4.59 1.24 -7.14
N ALA A 43 3.69 2.22 -7.23
CA ALA A 43 4.07 3.64 -7.28
C ALA A 43 4.89 4.06 -6.05
N LEU A 44 4.48 3.66 -4.84
CA LEU A 44 5.24 3.93 -3.62
C LEU A 44 6.61 3.23 -3.63
N SER A 45 6.67 2.00 -4.13
CA SER A 45 7.94 1.27 -4.22
C SER A 45 8.94 1.93 -5.17
N ASP A 46 8.44 2.56 -6.23
CA ASP A 46 9.24 3.33 -7.19
C ASP A 46 9.65 4.70 -6.62
N ILE A 47 8.74 5.41 -5.94
CA ILE A 47 9.02 6.72 -5.30
C ILE A 47 10.11 6.59 -4.24
N PHE A 48 10.00 5.60 -3.36
CA PHE A 48 11.00 5.38 -2.31
C PHE A 48 12.22 4.59 -2.81
N ALA A 49 12.15 3.97 -3.99
CA ALA A 49 13.23 3.18 -4.57
C ALA A 49 13.87 2.19 -3.56
N PHE A 50 13.04 1.41 -2.84
CA PHE A 50 13.52 0.55 -1.74
C PHE A 50 14.67 -0.37 -2.12
N ALA A 51 14.61 -0.97 -3.31
CA ALA A 51 15.67 -1.85 -3.81
C ALA A 51 17.02 -1.12 -3.90
N PHE A 52 17.01 0.15 -4.31
CA PHE A 52 18.20 0.98 -4.39
C PHE A 52 18.71 1.38 -2.99
N LEU A 53 17.82 1.78 -2.09
CA LEU A 53 18.17 2.14 -0.71
C LEU A 53 18.87 0.99 0.03
N ILE A 54 18.35 -0.24 -0.10
CA ILE A 54 18.93 -1.43 0.53
C ILE A 54 20.29 -1.77 -0.09
N ARG A 55 20.41 -1.72 -1.42
CA ARG A 55 21.70 -1.99 -2.10
C ARG A 55 22.78 -0.97 -1.77
N THR A 56 22.39 0.28 -1.52
CA THR A 56 23.32 1.39 -1.25
C THR A 56 23.49 1.70 0.24
N LEU A 57 23.00 0.83 1.13
CA LEU A 57 22.99 1.08 2.58
C LEU A 57 24.39 1.37 3.15
N LEU A 58 25.40 0.61 2.71
CA LEU A 58 26.79 0.74 3.14
C LEU A 58 27.66 1.58 2.18
N SER A 59 27.05 2.17 1.15
CA SER A 59 27.78 3.01 0.20
C SER A 59 28.17 4.35 0.84
N PRO A 60 29.38 4.88 0.57
CA PRO A 60 29.82 6.14 1.12
C PRO A 60 28.88 7.28 0.71
N TRP A 61 28.55 8.14 1.67
CA TRP A 61 27.66 9.26 1.42
C TRP A 61 28.34 10.29 0.52
N LYS A 62 27.64 10.72 -0.55
CA LYS A 62 28.14 11.70 -1.52
C LYS A 62 29.53 11.40 -2.10
N GLN A 63 29.92 10.12 -2.14
CA GLN A 63 31.26 9.68 -2.54
C GLN A 63 32.40 10.39 -1.78
N ILE A 64 32.14 10.82 -0.54
CA ILE A 64 33.19 11.35 0.34
C ILE A 64 33.99 10.15 0.81
N THR A 65 35.12 9.92 0.16
CA THR A 65 36.06 8.85 0.50
C THR A 65 37.47 9.40 0.63
N ALA A 66 38.12 9.15 1.77
CA ALA A 66 39.51 9.46 1.98
C ALA A 66 40.39 8.37 1.33
N VAL A 67 41.40 8.78 0.57
CA VAL A 67 42.35 7.89 -0.10
C VAL A 67 43.41 7.45 0.90
N TYR A 68 43.62 6.13 1.02
CA TYR A 68 44.67 5.59 1.88
C TYR A 68 46.07 5.93 1.33
N PRO A 69 47.06 6.22 2.21
CA PRO A 69 48.41 6.54 1.78
C PRO A 69 49.06 5.37 1.02
N VAL A 70 49.61 5.66 -0.17
CA VAL A 70 50.13 4.65 -1.11
C VAL A 70 51.60 4.25 -0.82
N LYS A 71 52.35 5.11 -0.13
CA LYS A 71 53.78 4.87 0.20
C LYS A 71 54.04 5.12 1.69
N GLY A 72 54.60 4.10 2.35
CA GLY A 72 54.95 4.11 3.78
C GLY A 72 53.78 3.74 4.71
N MET A 73 54.09 3.10 5.85
CA MET A 73 53.11 2.85 6.91
C MET A 73 52.98 4.08 7.82
N ASN A 74 52.25 5.09 7.36
CA ASN A 74 51.84 6.20 8.22
C ASN A 74 50.53 5.82 8.94
N LEU A 75 50.67 5.22 10.12
CA LEU A 75 49.53 4.76 10.94
C LEU A 75 48.53 5.88 11.25
N THR A 76 49.02 7.10 11.44
CA THR A 76 48.17 8.28 11.70
C THR A 76 47.27 8.59 10.51
N ALA A 77 47.85 8.67 9.30
CA ALA A 77 47.11 8.94 8.08
C ALA A 77 46.13 7.82 7.70
N ILE A 78 46.47 6.57 8.02
CA ILE A 78 45.58 5.41 7.84
C ILE A 78 44.39 5.51 8.80
N GLY A 79 44.63 5.84 10.07
CA GLY A 79 43.57 6.01 11.07
C GLY A 79 42.60 7.13 10.72
N GLU A 80 43.11 8.27 10.25
CA GLU A 80 42.29 9.40 9.80
C GLU A 80 41.43 9.05 8.57
N SER A 81 42.02 8.37 7.58
CA SER A 81 41.28 7.93 6.40
C SER A 81 40.20 6.90 6.74
N LEU A 82 40.48 6.00 7.69
CA LEU A 82 39.53 5.01 8.17
C LEU A 82 38.34 5.67 8.87
N THR A 83 38.58 6.59 9.80
CA THR A 83 37.51 7.26 10.55
C THR A 83 36.63 8.11 9.63
N LEU A 84 37.21 8.86 8.68
CA LEU A 84 36.47 9.62 7.68
C LEU A 84 35.58 8.73 6.80
N ASN A 85 36.12 7.61 6.31
CA ASN A 85 35.38 6.65 5.49
C ASN A 85 34.24 5.99 6.29
N CYS A 86 34.51 5.62 7.55
CA CYS A 86 33.49 5.06 8.44
C CYS A 86 32.37 6.07 8.73
N LEU A 87 32.72 7.31 9.09
CA LEU A 87 31.74 8.37 9.35
C LEU A 87 30.87 8.65 8.12
N SER A 88 31.49 8.76 6.94
CA SER A 88 30.79 8.96 5.66
C SER A 88 29.76 7.85 5.38
N ARG A 89 30.12 6.58 5.60
CA ARG A 89 29.20 5.44 5.45
C ARG A 89 28.10 5.44 6.50
N THR A 90 28.41 5.73 7.76
CA THR A 90 27.43 5.78 8.85
C THR A 90 26.38 6.86 8.60
N ILE A 91 26.79 8.06 8.20
CA ILE A 91 25.86 9.15 7.85
C ILE A 91 24.96 8.72 6.70
N GLY A 92 25.55 8.16 5.64
CA GLY A 92 24.78 7.67 4.49
C GLY A 92 23.81 6.54 4.86
N MET A 93 24.19 5.66 5.78
CA MET A 93 23.33 4.61 6.31
C MET A 93 22.15 5.19 7.09
N LEU A 94 22.37 6.20 7.94
CA LEU A 94 21.31 6.84 8.73
C LEU A 94 20.23 7.47 7.86
N PHE A 95 20.61 8.25 6.83
CA PHE A 95 19.64 8.86 5.91
C PHE A 95 18.86 7.82 5.08
N ARG A 96 19.53 6.74 4.65
CA ARG A 96 18.85 5.68 3.90
C ARG A 96 17.91 4.87 4.79
N LEU A 97 18.32 4.60 6.03
CA LEU A 97 17.48 3.91 7.00
C LEU A 97 16.24 4.73 7.36
N SER A 98 16.38 6.04 7.58
CA SER A 98 15.22 6.91 7.84
C SER A 98 14.27 6.97 6.64
N ALA A 99 14.79 7.03 5.41
CA ALA A 99 13.98 6.95 4.19
C ALA A 99 13.23 5.61 4.07
N ILE A 100 13.89 4.48 4.35
CA ILE A 100 13.25 3.16 4.39
C ILE A 100 12.14 3.13 5.44
N CYS A 101 12.41 3.58 6.67
CA CYS A 101 11.42 3.62 7.75
C CYS A 101 10.21 4.47 7.38
N MET A 102 10.42 5.65 6.79
CA MET A 102 9.34 6.52 6.35
C MET A 102 8.51 5.88 5.23
N GLY A 103 9.17 5.28 4.24
CA GLY A 103 8.48 4.56 3.17
C GLY A 103 7.65 3.38 3.69
N MET A 104 8.19 2.62 4.64
CA MET A 104 7.46 1.53 5.29
C MET A 104 6.25 2.02 6.08
N ALA A 105 6.37 3.16 6.78
CA ALA A 105 5.25 3.78 7.48
C ALA A 105 4.12 4.19 6.51
N VAL A 106 4.46 4.80 5.38
CA VAL A 106 3.47 5.17 4.35
C VAL A 106 2.77 3.94 3.77
N ILE A 107 3.51 2.85 3.48
CA ILE A 107 2.93 1.59 3.01
C ILE A 107 1.99 0.98 4.05
N ALA A 108 2.37 1.02 5.33
CA ALA A 108 1.53 0.52 6.42
C ALA A 108 0.22 1.31 6.50
N ILE A 109 0.29 2.65 6.46
CA ILE A 109 -0.90 3.51 6.44
C ILE A 109 -1.79 3.19 5.24
N LEU A 110 -1.23 3.11 4.03
CA LEU A 110 -1.97 2.77 2.82
C LEU A 110 -2.71 1.42 2.98
N THR A 111 -2.02 0.42 3.53
CA THR A 111 -2.57 -0.92 3.74
C THR A 111 -3.71 -0.91 4.75
N VAL A 112 -3.59 -0.15 5.84
CA VAL A 112 -4.67 0.02 6.83
C VAL A 112 -5.89 0.69 6.20
N PHE A 113 -5.70 1.76 5.41
CA PHE A 113 -6.81 2.45 4.74
C PHE A 113 -7.52 1.56 3.72
N TYR A 114 -6.79 0.83 2.88
CA TYR A 114 -7.39 -0.11 1.92
C TYR A 114 -8.06 -1.30 2.61
N GLY A 115 -7.48 -1.79 3.71
CA GLY A 115 -8.10 -2.83 4.54
C GLY A 115 -9.43 -2.35 5.13
N ALA A 116 -9.45 -1.16 5.73
CA ALA A 116 -10.66 -0.55 6.27
C ALA A 116 -11.72 -0.30 5.18
N TYR A 117 -11.30 0.18 4.00
CA TYR A 117 -12.20 0.38 2.85
C TYR A 117 -12.82 -0.93 2.36
N THR A 118 -12.02 -2.01 2.29
CA THR A 118 -12.50 -3.33 1.89
C THR A 118 -13.47 -3.90 2.92
N LEU A 119 -13.19 -3.73 4.22
CA LEU A 119 -14.12 -4.11 5.29
C LEU A 119 -15.43 -3.30 5.22
N ALA A 120 -15.34 -1.99 5.02
CA ALA A 120 -16.52 -1.14 4.84
C ALA A 120 -17.37 -1.60 3.65
N TRP A 121 -16.73 -2.00 2.54
CA TRP A 121 -17.41 -2.59 1.39
C TRP A 121 -18.13 -3.90 1.75
N LEU A 122 -17.48 -4.77 2.53
CA LEU A 122 -18.05 -6.06 2.93
C LEU A 122 -19.24 -5.91 3.90
N VAL A 123 -19.21 -4.91 4.77
CA VAL A 123 -20.29 -4.66 5.74
C VAL A 123 -21.38 -3.72 5.18
N PHE A 124 -21.14 -3.09 4.03
CA PHE A 124 -22.08 -2.20 3.35
C PHE A 124 -23.53 -2.75 3.25
N PRO A 125 -23.79 -3.99 2.77
CA PRO A 125 -25.15 -4.50 2.66
C PRO A 125 -25.84 -4.68 4.01
N LEU A 126 -25.09 -5.02 5.07
CA LEU A 126 -25.63 -5.09 6.43
C LEU A 126 -26.06 -3.70 6.94
N PHE A 127 -25.19 -2.70 6.76
CA PHE A 127 -25.53 -1.31 7.11
C PHE A 127 -26.74 -0.80 6.34
N PHE A 128 -26.86 -1.14 5.05
CA PHE A 128 -28.02 -0.76 4.23
C PHE A 128 -29.33 -1.30 4.83
N TRP A 129 -29.37 -2.59 5.19
CA TRP A 129 -30.57 -3.19 5.78
C TRP A 129 -30.91 -2.62 7.15
N VAL A 130 -29.91 -2.39 8.01
CA VAL A 130 -30.11 -1.77 9.33
C VAL A 130 -30.66 -0.34 9.19
N ALA A 131 -30.09 0.46 8.29
CA ALA A 131 -30.56 1.82 8.03
C ALA A 131 -32.00 1.83 7.50
N LEU A 132 -32.32 0.93 6.57
CA LEU A 132 -33.67 0.79 6.03
C LEU A 132 -34.69 0.42 7.13
N ALA A 133 -34.33 -0.53 8.00
CA ALA A 133 -35.17 -0.94 9.12
C ALA A 133 -35.45 0.23 10.09
N HIS A 134 -34.41 0.99 10.47
CA HIS A 134 -34.56 2.16 11.33
C HIS A 134 -35.47 3.24 10.74
N ILE A 135 -35.34 3.52 9.44
CA ILE A 135 -36.19 4.50 8.75
C ILE A 135 -37.65 4.00 8.74
N SER A 136 -37.88 2.71 8.47
CA SER A 136 -39.23 2.15 8.47
C SER A 136 -39.90 2.23 9.84
N SER A 137 -39.17 1.98 10.93
CA SER A 137 -39.69 2.10 12.30
C SER A 137 -39.93 3.53 12.76
N ALA A 138 -39.35 4.53 12.08
CA ALA A 138 -39.58 5.94 12.38
C ALA A 138 -40.76 6.52 11.59
N LEU A 139 -41.21 5.83 10.54
CA LEU A 139 -42.29 6.27 9.66
C LEU A 139 -43.66 5.67 10.01
N PHE A 140 -43.69 4.54 10.73
CA PHE A 140 -44.89 3.85 11.22
C PHE A 140 -44.97 3.91 12.74
#